data_AF-A0A6M8UUA0-F1
#
_entry.id   AF-A0A6M8UUA0-F1
#
_cell.length_a   1.000
_cell.length_b   1.000
_cell.length_c   1.000
_cell.angle_alpha   90.00
_cell.angle_beta   90.00
_cell.angle_gamma   90.00
#
_symmetry.space_group_name_H-M   'P 1'
#
loop_
_entity.id
_entity.type
_entity.pdbx_description
1 polymer ?
#
loop_
_entity_poly.entity_id
_entity_poly.type
_entity_poly.pdbx_seq_one_letter_code
_entity_poly.pdbx_strand_id
1 'polypeptide(L)' 'MSKKKLKSNFEQDLLRLEEISHILEEDNVELEEAISLFEEGVKLSKSCLKTLKDAELKITELKSELGKITDVEED' A
#
# COMPACT_ATOMS: atom_id res chain seq x y z
N MET A 1 1.02 -13.70 -15.67
CA MET A 1 0.33 -12.38 -15.62
C MET A 1 0.26 -11.79 -14.19
N SER A 2 1.22 -12.08 -13.30
CA SER A 2 1.01 -11.86 -11.85
C SER A 2 1.58 -10.55 -11.29
N LYS A 3 2.47 -9.86 -12.01
CA LYS A 3 3.09 -8.60 -11.54
C LYS A 3 2.21 -7.35 -11.71
N LYS A 4 1.19 -7.40 -12.59
CA LYS A 4 0.28 -6.25 -12.86
C LYS A 4 -0.82 -6.10 -11.81
N LYS A 5 -1.16 -7.17 -11.08
CA LYS A 5 -2.27 -7.17 -10.10
C LYS A 5 -1.92 -6.43 -8.80
N LEU A 6 -0.69 -6.55 -8.31
CA LEU A 6 -0.22 -5.84 -7.11
C LEU A 6 -0.25 -4.30 -7.29
N LYS A 7 0.21 -3.82 -8.45
CA LYS A 7 0.21 -2.40 -8.85
C LYS A 7 -1.17 -1.85 -9.22
N SER A 8 -2.20 -2.68 -9.23
CA SER A 8 -3.57 -2.20 -9.38
C SER A 8 -4.18 -2.03 -7.99
N ASN A 9 -3.91 -2.97 -7.08
CA ASN A 9 -4.58 -2.98 -5.78
C ASN A 9 -4.11 -1.87 -4.84
N PHE A 10 -2.81 -1.56 -4.78
CA PHE A 10 -2.33 -0.50 -3.89
C PHE A 10 -2.83 0.88 -4.33
N GLU A 11 -2.69 1.20 -5.61
CA GLU A 11 -3.11 2.47 -6.19
C GLU A 11 -4.63 2.63 -6.10
N GLN A 12 -5.40 1.55 -6.28
CA GLN A 12 -6.86 1.57 -6.08
C GLN A 12 -7.24 1.73 -4.61
N ASP A 13 -6.59 0.99 -3.70
CA ASP A 13 -6.86 1.08 -2.26
C ASP A 13 -6.54 2.50 -1.74
N LEU A 14 -5.46 3.12 -2.25
CA LEU A 14 -5.07 4.48 -1.90
C LEU A 14 -6.05 5.53 -2.44
N LEU A 15 -6.45 5.42 -3.72
CA LEU A 15 -7.46 6.32 -4.30
C LEU A 15 -8.78 6.25 -3.53
N ARG A 16 -9.23 5.04 -3.18
CA ARG A 16 -10.45 4.87 -2.39
C ARG A 16 -10.31 5.49 -0.99
N LEU A 17 -9.11 5.44 -0.41
CA LEU A 17 -8.84 6.05 0.89
C LEU A 17 -8.91 7.58 0.84
N GLU A 18 -8.40 8.19 -0.24
CA GLU A 18 -8.53 9.63 -0.50
C GLU A 18 -10.01 10.02 -0.69
N GLU A 19 -10.77 9.25 -1.46
CA GLU A 19 -12.23 9.46 -1.62
C GLU A 19 -12.96 9.41 -0.27
N ILE A 20 -12.67 8.39 0.57
CA ILE A 20 -13.27 8.28 1.90
C ILE A 20 -12.91 9.48 2.77
N SER A 21 -11.65 9.93 2.74
CA SER A 21 -11.24 11.12 3.49
C SER A 21 -12.01 12.35 3.07
N HIS A 22 -12.19 12.55 1.75
CA HIS A 22 -12.97 13.67 1.22
C HIS A 22 -14.44 13.60 1.65
N ILE A 23 -15.07 12.43 1.55
CA ILE A 23 -16.47 12.26 1.96
C ILE A 23 -16.61 12.56 3.46
N LEU A 24 -15.73 12.02 4.31
CA LEU A 24 -15.78 12.24 5.76
C LEU A 24 -15.53 13.69 6.20
N GLU A 25 -14.94 14.52 5.34
CA GLU A 25 -14.76 15.96 5.56
C GLU A 25 -16.01 16.78 5.18
N GLU A 26 -16.99 16.19 4.49
CA GLU A 26 -18.24 16.86 4.14
C GLU A 26 -19.19 16.97 5.35
N ASP A 27 -19.84 18.12 5.50
CA ASP A 27 -20.74 18.41 6.64
C ASP A 27 -22.03 17.58 6.67
N ASN A 28 -22.32 16.80 5.63
CA ASN A 28 -23.62 16.13 5.42
C ASN A 28 -23.57 14.60 5.50
N VAL A 29 -22.48 14.00 5.98
CA VAL A 29 -22.39 12.54 6.13
C VAL A 29 -23.20 12.10 7.35
N GLU A 30 -24.12 11.15 7.15
CA GLU A 30 -24.87 10.56 8.25
C GLU A 30 -23.95 9.71 9.15
N LEU A 31 -24.24 9.66 10.46
CA LEU A 31 -23.39 8.99 11.45
C LEU A 31 -23.09 7.52 11.09
N GLU A 32 -24.12 6.77 10.65
CA GLU A 32 -23.97 5.36 10.30
C GLU A 32 -23.07 5.17 9.07
N GLU A 33 -23.19 6.07 8.09
CA GLU A 33 -22.34 6.09 6.91
C GLU A 33 -20.90 6.46 7.28
N ALA A 34 -20.69 7.45 8.14
CA ALA A 34 -19.37 7.83 8.63
C ALA A 34 -18.65 6.66 9.32
N ILE A 35 -19.37 5.89 10.15
CA ILE A 35 -18.82 4.69 10.81
C ILE A 35 -18.43 3.65 9.75
N SER A 36 -19.30 3.39 8.76
CA SER A 36 -19.03 2.43 7.70
C SER A 36 -17.81 2.81 6.86
N LEU A 37 -17.73 4.08 6.45
CA LEU A 37 -16.60 4.63 5.71
C LEU A 37 -15.29 4.57 6.51
N PHE A 38 -15.36 4.85 7.81
CA PHE A 38 -14.19 4.72 8.69
C PHE A 38 -13.70 3.28 8.78
N GLU A 39 -14.60 2.31 8.95
CA GLU A 39 -14.24 0.88 8.94
C GLU A 39 -13.60 0.44 7.61
N GLU A 40 -14.14 0.93 6.49
CA GLU A 40 -13.56 0.71 5.16
C GLU A 40 -12.15 1.30 5.09
N GLY A 41 -11.99 2.57 5.48
CA GLY A 41 -10.70 3.27 5.50
C GLY A 41 -9.64 2.57 6.35
N VAL A 42 -10.01 1.99 7.49
CA VAL A 42 -9.09 1.19 8.33
C VAL A 42 -8.65 -0.09 7.60
N LYS A 43 -9.54 -0.77 6.88
CA LYS A 43 -9.21 -1.99 6.12
C LYS A 43 -8.27 -1.66 4.96
N LEU A 44 -8.57 -0.60 4.21
CA LEU A 44 -7.74 -0.12 3.09
C LEU A 44 -6.35 0.32 3.59
N SER A 45 -6.28 1.09 4.68
CA SER A 45 -5.01 1.48 5.31
C SER A 45 -4.12 0.27 5.62
N LYS A 46 -4.69 -0.78 6.20
CA LYS A 46 -3.96 -2.02 6.51
C LYS A 46 -3.45 -2.71 5.24
N SER A 47 -4.25 -2.74 4.17
CA SER A 47 -3.85 -3.29 2.86
C SER A 47 -2.66 -2.53 2.27
N CYS A 48 -2.74 -1.20 2.27
CA CYS A 48 -1.67 -0.32 1.79
C CYS A 48 -0.36 -0.54 2.57
N LEU A 49 -0.42 -0.52 3.91
CA LEU A 49 0.75 -0.75 4.77
C LEU A 49 1.39 -2.11 4.53
N LYS A 50 0.58 -3.16 4.33
CA LYS A 50 1.09 -4.50 4.01
C LYS A 50 1.84 -4.49 2.67
N THR A 51 1.27 -3.85 1.66
CA THR A 51 1.89 -3.79 0.33
C THR A 51 3.21 -3.04 0.35
N LEU A 52 3.28 -1.92 1.08
CA LEU A 52 4.52 -1.16 1.27
C LEU A 52 5.59 -1.98 2.00
N LYS A 53 5.21 -2.71 3.03
CA LYS A 53 6.14 -3.58 3.78
C LYS A 53 6.70 -4.71 2.91
N ASP A 54 5.86 -5.34 2.10
CA ASP A 54 6.28 -6.38 1.16
C ASP A 54 7.23 -5.82 0.09
N ALA A 55 6.99 -4.58 -0.37
CA ALA A 55 7.87 -3.89 -1.31
C ALA A 55 9.23 -3.54 -0.67
N GLU A 56 9.24 -3.04 0.56
CA GLU A 56 10.46 -2.73 1.32
C GLU A 56 11.32 -3.98 1.55
N LEU A 57 10.70 -5.10 1.95
CA LEU A 57 11.39 -6.37 2.12
C LEU A 57 12.09 -6.79 0.82
N LYS A 58 11.36 -6.73 -0.30
CA LYS A 58 11.89 -7.09 -1.61
C LYS A 58 13.05 -6.19 -2.04
N ILE A 59 12.98 -4.88 -1.77
CA ILE A 59 14.09 -3.96 -2.05
C ILE A 59 15.31 -4.33 -1.22
N THR A 60 15.11 -4.70 0.05
CA THR A 60 16.18 -5.10 0.97
C THR A 60 16.86 -6.39 0.50
N GLU A 61 16.09 -7.39 0.09
CA GLU A 61 16.62 -8.64 -0.51
C GLU A 61 17.45 -8.35 -1.76
N LEU A 62 16.92 -7.56 -2.69
CA LEU A 62 17.63 -7.20 -3.93
C LEU A 62 18.93 -6.43 -3.66
N LYS A 63 18.95 -5.54 -2.66
CA LYS A 63 20.20 -4.86 -2.24
C LYS A 63 21.23 -5.84 -1.69
N SER A 64 20.80 -6.82 -0.90
CA SER A 64 21.69 -7.85 -0.37
C SER A 64 22.25 -8.75 -1.47
N GLU A 65 21.42 -9.15 -2.44
CA GLU A 65 21.84 -9.91 -3.61
C GLU A 65 22.84 -9.12 -4.47
N LEU A 66 22.57 -7.83 -4.71
CA LEU A 66 23.48 -6.97 -5.45
C LEU A 66 24.85 -6.84 -4.78
N GLY A 67 24.89 -6.68 -3.46
CA GLY A 67 26.15 -6.64 -2.68
C GLY A 67 27.02 -7.88 -2.90
N LYS A 68 26.40 -9.07 -2.89
CA LYS A 68 27.12 -10.35 -3.13
C LYS A 68 27.69 -10.47 -4.54
N ILE A 69 27.10 -9.78 -5.53
CA ILE A 69 27.59 -9.76 -6.91
C ILE A 69 28.74 -8.75 -7.05
N THR A 70 28.73 -7.66 -6.29
CA THR A 70 29.79 -6.66 -6.30
C THR A 70 31.02 -7.04 -5.47
N ASP A 71 30.87 -8.00 -4.54
CA ASP A 71 31.97 -8.59 -3.77
C ASP A 71 32.65 -9.78 -4.50
N VAL A 72 32.50 -9.89 -5.82
CA VAL A 72 33.34 -10.80 -6.62
C VAL A 72 34.71 -10.16 -6.74
N GLU A 73 35.59 -10.60 -5.83
CA GLU A 73 37.02 -10.34 -5.75
C GLU A 73 37.66 -10.25 -7.15
N GLU A 74 38.16 -9.06 -7.50
CA GLU A 74 39.32 -8.95 -8.40
C GLU A 74 40.48 -9.65 -7.71
N ASP A 75 41.06 -10.66 -8.38
CA ASP A 75 42.23 -11.50 -8.04
C ASP A 75 43.01 -11.22 -6.73
#